data_AF-A0A941FFJ3-F1
#
_entry.id   AF-A0A941FFJ3-F1
#
_cell.length_a   1.000
_cell.length_b   1.000
_cell.length_c   1.000
_cell.angle_alpha   90.00
_cell.angle_beta   90.00
_cell.angle_gamma   90.00
#
_symmetry.space_group_name_H-M   'P 1'
#
loop_
_entity.id
_entity.type
_entity.pdbx_description
1 polymer ?
#
loop_
_entity_poly.entity_id
_entity_poly.type
_entity_poly.pdbx_seq_one_letter_code
_entity_poly.pdbx_strand_id
1 'polypeptide(L)'
;MVINDLLNDIELLKEDKFLKEELILRKEDLEFSIRDFIDKYTSYSSDCLWLYKNDEIALQSEIALEQLLSNIMFKNYRLTPEVRNDSFNRRKINNMQRKAGYTVLDKVINNYSKHDLSIEGQGPDYLIYATVFKNNNFDIRDLDNISSIELRELREKLVHYLESNVNGCLSDLSAILQREPFGIRAL
;
A
#
# COMPACT_ATOMS: atom_id res chain seq x y z
N MET A 1 -27.07 -5.03 -9.27
CA MET A 1 -26.96 -6.34 -9.98
C MET A 1 -28.36 -6.56 -10.50
N VAL A 2 -28.55 -6.64 -11.82
CA VAL A 2 -29.85 -6.48 -12.48
C VAL A 2 -30.97 -7.32 -11.84
N ILE A 3 -30.68 -8.56 -11.41
CA ILE A 3 -31.66 -9.42 -10.73
C ILE A 3 -32.12 -8.87 -9.37
N ASN A 4 -31.22 -8.26 -8.58
CA ASN A 4 -31.62 -7.60 -7.33
C ASN A 4 -32.48 -6.36 -7.61
N ASP A 5 -32.23 -5.67 -8.73
CA ASP A 5 -33.02 -4.50 -9.12
C ASP A 5 -34.45 -4.94 -9.53
N LEU A 6 -34.58 -6.06 -10.27
CA LEU A 6 -35.86 -6.69 -10.64
C LEU A 6 -36.62 -7.27 -9.42
N LEU A 7 -35.92 -7.85 -8.44
CA LEU A 7 -36.53 -8.36 -7.21
C LEU A 7 -37.08 -7.26 -6.30
N ASN A 8 -36.63 -6.01 -6.48
CA ASN A 8 -37.11 -4.85 -5.73
C ASN A 8 -38.25 -4.11 -6.45
N ASP A 9 -38.58 -4.49 -7.68
CA ASP A 9 -39.67 -3.88 -8.46
C ASP A 9 -41.01 -4.55 -8.15
N ILE A 10 -41.80 -3.89 -7.29
CA ILE A 10 -43.09 -4.41 -6.82
C ILE A 10 -44.16 -4.39 -7.92
N GLU A 11 -44.06 -3.51 -8.92
CA GLU A 11 -45.03 -3.48 -10.02
C GLU A 11 -44.83 -4.66 -10.96
N LEU A 12 -43.57 -4.91 -11.35
CA LEU A 12 -43.19 -6.06 -12.16
C LEU A 12 -43.58 -7.40 -11.50
N LEU A 13 -43.33 -7.56 -10.20
CA LEU A 13 -43.63 -8.80 -9.48
C LEU A 13 -45.13 -9.07 -9.32
N LYS A 14 -46.01 -8.09 -9.57
CA LYS A 14 -47.47 -8.29 -9.55
C LYS A 14 -48.01 -8.83 -10.87
N GLU A 15 -47.27 -8.70 -11.97
CA GLU A 15 -47.70 -9.15 -13.29
C GLU A 15 -47.74 -10.68 -13.41
N ASP A 16 -46.85 -11.37 -12.67
CA ASP A 16 -46.81 -12.83 -12.59
C ASP A 16 -46.47 -13.31 -11.17
N LYS A 17 -47.37 -14.12 -10.61
CA LYS A 17 -47.24 -14.69 -9.26
C LYS A 17 -46.03 -15.62 -9.09
N PHE A 18 -45.48 -16.17 -10.17
CA PHE A 18 -44.33 -17.08 -10.15
C PHE A 18 -42.99 -16.38 -10.44
N LEU A 19 -43.01 -15.17 -10.98
CA LEU A 19 -41.81 -14.44 -11.40
C LEU A 19 -40.82 -14.23 -10.25
N LYS A 20 -41.33 -13.98 -9.03
CA LYS A 20 -40.47 -13.84 -7.85
C LYS A 20 -39.66 -15.11 -7.57
N GLU A 21 -40.30 -16.28 -7.63
CA GLU A 21 -39.64 -17.56 -7.38
C GLU A 21 -38.63 -17.87 -8.49
N GLU A 22 -38.98 -17.58 -9.75
CA GLU A 22 -38.06 -17.73 -10.90
C GLU A 22 -36.81 -16.84 -10.76
N LEU A 23 -36.98 -15.57 -10.38
CA LEU A 23 -35.86 -14.64 -10.18
C LEU A 23 -34.95 -15.07 -9.02
N ILE A 24 -35.51 -15.62 -7.93
CA ILE A 24 -34.71 -16.17 -6.82
C ILE A 24 -33.90 -17.37 -7.29
N LEU A 25 -34.55 -18.33 -7.97
CA LEU A 25 -33.87 -19.51 -8.50
C LEU A 25 -32.76 -19.12 -9.49
N ARG A 26 -33.04 -18.15 -10.36
CA ARG A 26 -32.06 -17.64 -11.32
C ARG A 26 -30.88 -16.95 -10.63
N LYS A 27 -31.12 -16.27 -9.51
CA LYS A 27 -30.06 -15.69 -8.69
C LYS A 27 -29.18 -16.77 -8.08
N GLU A 28 -29.77 -17.81 -7.50
CA GLU A 28 -29.03 -18.93 -6.90
C GLU A 28 -28.17 -19.66 -7.93
N ASP A 29 -28.70 -19.93 -9.13
CA ASP A 29 -27.95 -20.52 -10.25
C ASP A 29 -26.73 -19.66 -10.65
N LEU A 30 -26.93 -18.34 -10.71
CA LEU A 30 -25.87 -17.39 -11.05
C LEU A 30 -24.80 -17.32 -9.97
N GLU A 31 -25.21 -17.26 -8.70
CA GLU A 31 -24.29 -17.28 -7.57
C GLU A 31 -23.50 -18.59 -7.51
N PHE A 32 -24.14 -19.72 -7.78
CA PHE A 32 -23.48 -21.02 -7.89
C PHE A 32 -22.47 -21.04 -9.04
N SER A 33 -22.85 -20.55 -10.23
CA SER A 33 -21.96 -20.50 -11.39
C SER A 33 -20.73 -19.62 -11.14
N ILE A 34 -20.92 -18.48 -10.48
CA ILE A 34 -19.83 -17.58 -10.09
C ILE A 34 -18.92 -18.26 -9.06
N ARG A 35 -19.50 -18.92 -8.06
CA ARG A 35 -18.74 -19.62 -7.02
C ARG A 35 -17.92 -20.77 -7.60
N ASP A 36 -18.53 -21.64 -8.42
CA ASP A 36 -17.83 -22.73 -9.11
C ASP A 36 -16.69 -22.23 -10.01
N PHE A 37 -16.89 -21.08 -10.67
CA PHE A 37 -15.83 -20.46 -11.46
C PHE A 37 -14.68 -19.95 -10.59
N ILE A 38 -14.96 -19.27 -9.48
CA ILE A 38 -13.95 -18.72 -8.58
C ILE A 38 -13.22 -19.83 -7.82
N ASP A 39 -13.94 -20.85 -7.36
CA ASP A 39 -13.41 -21.97 -6.58
C ASP A 39 -12.30 -22.71 -7.34
N LYS A 40 -12.32 -22.73 -8.68
CA LYS A 40 -11.22 -23.27 -9.48
C LYS A 40 -9.89 -22.58 -9.23
N TYR A 41 -9.91 -21.30 -8.87
CA TYR A 41 -8.72 -20.48 -8.60
C TYR A 41 -8.42 -20.33 -7.10
N THR A 42 -9.42 -20.48 -6.24
CA THR A 42 -9.29 -20.29 -4.77
C THR A 42 -9.29 -21.59 -3.98
N SER A 43 -9.58 -22.74 -4.59
CA SER A 43 -9.56 -24.05 -3.92
C SER A 43 -8.15 -24.56 -3.61
N TYR A 44 -7.10 -23.94 -4.17
CA TYR A 44 -5.72 -24.43 -4.08
C TYR A 44 -5.58 -25.91 -4.49
N SER A 45 -6.47 -26.36 -5.39
CA SER A 45 -6.49 -27.71 -5.93
C SER A 45 -5.48 -27.87 -7.07
N SER A 46 -5.24 -29.12 -7.48
CA SER A 46 -4.32 -29.49 -8.56
C SER A 46 -4.72 -28.97 -9.95
N ASP A 47 -5.91 -28.41 -10.09
CA ASP A 47 -6.43 -27.90 -11.37
C ASP A 47 -5.88 -26.51 -11.73
N CYS A 48 -5.17 -25.86 -10.80
CA CYS A 48 -4.51 -24.57 -11.03
C CYS A 48 -2.97 -24.70 -11.03
N LEU A 49 -2.35 -24.16 -12.06
CA LEU A 49 -0.90 -24.01 -12.15
C LEU A 49 -0.46 -22.67 -11.59
N TRP A 50 0.37 -22.68 -10.55
CA TRP A 50 0.95 -21.48 -9.96
C TRP A 50 2.41 -21.32 -10.41
N LEU A 51 2.76 -20.14 -10.90
CA LEU A 51 4.08 -19.83 -11.44
C LEU A 51 4.69 -18.60 -10.76
N TYR A 52 5.98 -18.68 -10.43
CA TYR A 52 6.78 -17.54 -9.99
C TYR A 52 8.19 -17.63 -10.56
N LYS A 53 8.64 -16.58 -11.25
CA LYS A 53 9.97 -16.54 -11.91
C LYS A 53 10.26 -17.76 -12.79
N ASN A 54 9.24 -18.25 -13.50
CA ASN A 54 9.26 -19.45 -14.34
C ASN A 54 9.35 -20.79 -13.61
N ASP A 55 9.28 -20.80 -12.27
CA ASP A 55 9.19 -22.01 -11.48
C ASP A 55 7.73 -22.30 -11.11
N GLU A 56 7.34 -23.58 -11.21
CA GLU A 56 6.06 -24.07 -10.70
C GLU A 56 6.10 -24.12 -9.17
N ILE A 57 5.08 -23.55 -8.52
CA ILE A 57 4.93 -23.58 -7.07
C ILE A 57 3.72 -24.40 -6.71
N ALA A 58 3.89 -25.33 -5.77
CA ALA A 58 2.76 -26.00 -5.15
C ALA A 58 2.18 -25.10 -4.04
N LEU A 59 0.99 -24.53 -4.27
CA LEU A 59 0.21 -23.84 -3.23
C LEU A 59 -0.96 -24.73 -2.82
N GLN A 60 -1.05 -25.02 -1.52
CA GLN A 60 -2.03 -25.93 -0.94
C GLN A 60 -3.06 -25.20 -0.06
N SER A 61 -2.89 -23.89 0.14
CA SER A 61 -3.77 -23.08 0.97
C SER A 61 -3.55 -21.59 0.75
N GLU A 62 -4.53 -20.80 1.21
CA GLU A 62 -4.44 -19.34 1.28
C GLU A 62 -3.27 -18.88 2.15
N ILE A 63 -3.04 -19.54 3.28
CA ILE A 63 -1.92 -19.24 4.17
C ILE A 63 -0.58 -19.43 3.44
N ALA A 64 -0.44 -20.48 2.62
CA ALA A 64 0.77 -20.71 1.84
C ALA A 64 0.99 -19.61 0.79
N LEU A 65 -0.08 -19.13 0.15
CA LEU A 65 -0.03 -18.00 -0.77
C LEU A 65 0.40 -16.71 -0.06
N GLU A 66 -0.21 -16.39 1.09
CA GLU A 66 0.13 -15.21 1.89
C GLU A 66 1.59 -15.22 2.34
N GLN A 67 2.11 -16.37 2.77
CA GLN A 67 3.51 -16.53 3.15
C GLN A 67 4.44 -16.35 1.95
N LEU A 68 4.10 -16.94 0.80
CA LEU A 68 4.86 -16.75 -0.43
C LEU A 68 4.92 -15.26 -0.83
N LEU A 69 3.77 -14.59 -0.87
CA LEU A 69 3.69 -13.16 -1.19
C LEU A 69 4.51 -12.33 -0.21
N SER A 70 4.37 -12.61 1.10
CA SER A 70 5.15 -11.94 2.13
C SER A 70 6.66 -12.10 1.90
N ASN A 71 7.12 -13.34 1.64
CA ASN A 71 8.53 -13.63 1.35
C ASN A 71 9.04 -12.91 0.10
N ILE A 72 8.23 -12.84 -0.96
CA ILE A 72 8.56 -12.09 -2.18
C ILE A 72 8.71 -10.59 -1.86
N MET A 73 7.76 -10.03 -1.10
CA MET A 73 7.78 -8.61 -0.76
C MET A 73 8.98 -8.26 0.14
N PHE A 74 9.25 -9.05 1.18
CA PHE A 74 10.42 -8.82 2.05
C PHE A 74 11.75 -9.06 1.33
N LYS A 75 11.78 -9.91 0.29
CA LYS A 75 12.98 -10.14 -0.51
C LYS A 75 13.27 -8.97 -1.45
N ASN A 76 12.26 -8.52 -2.19
CA ASN A 76 12.42 -7.45 -3.17
C ASN A 76 12.54 -6.10 -2.45
N TYR A 77 11.60 -5.78 -1.56
CA TYR A 77 11.52 -4.47 -0.88
C TYR A 77 12.18 -4.47 0.50
N ARG A 78 13.32 -5.17 0.61
CA ARG A 78 14.04 -5.37 1.87
C ARG A 78 14.58 -4.10 2.53
N LEU A 79 14.64 -2.98 1.79
CA LEU A 79 15.15 -1.70 2.28
C LEU A 79 14.03 -0.66 2.45
N THR A 80 12.76 -1.08 2.54
CA THR A 80 11.64 -0.16 2.79
C THR A 80 11.81 0.55 4.13
N PRO A 81 11.93 1.89 4.19
CA PRO A 81 12.03 2.60 5.46
C PRO A 81 10.76 2.45 6.29
N GLU A 82 10.91 2.15 7.59
CA GLU A 82 9.77 1.97 8.50
C GLU A 82 9.29 3.32 9.07
N VAL A 83 8.01 3.61 8.89
CA VAL A 83 7.35 4.77 9.53
C VAL A 83 6.22 4.24 10.40
N ARG A 84 6.35 4.32 11.74
CA ARG A 84 5.33 3.79 12.67
C ARG A 84 4.24 4.82 12.97
N ASN A 85 3.44 5.18 11.97
CA ASN A 85 2.36 6.14 12.11
C ASN A 85 1.07 5.67 11.42
N ASP A 86 0.16 5.06 12.17
CA ASP A 86 -1.12 4.54 11.65
C ASP A 86 -2.06 5.62 11.11
N SER A 87 -1.87 6.90 11.47
CA SER A 87 -2.66 7.99 10.91
C SER A 87 -2.18 8.38 9.50
N PHE A 88 -0.92 8.08 9.19
CA PHE A 88 -0.29 8.36 7.91
C PHE A 88 -0.22 7.11 7.01
N ASN A 89 -0.05 5.93 7.60
CA ASN A 89 -0.03 4.62 6.95
C ASN A 89 -1.43 4.11 6.58
N ARG A 90 -2.25 4.94 5.94
CA ARG A 90 -3.61 4.59 5.48
C ARG A 90 -3.74 4.73 3.98
N ARG A 91 -4.66 3.97 3.38
CA ARG A 91 -4.95 4.08 1.93
C ARG A 91 -5.44 5.48 1.53
N LYS A 92 -6.15 6.17 2.43
CA LYS A 92 -6.59 7.56 2.25
C LYS A 92 -6.20 8.36 3.48
N ILE A 93 -5.41 9.40 3.27
CA ILE A 93 -5.02 10.36 4.30
C ILE A 93 -6.07 11.49 4.31
N ASN A 94 -6.50 11.91 5.51
CA ASN A 94 -7.45 13.01 5.63
C ASN A 94 -6.77 14.38 5.46
N ASN A 95 -7.55 15.45 5.28
CA ASN A 95 -7.01 16.80 5.06
C ASN A 95 -6.12 17.29 6.20
N MET A 96 -6.43 16.93 7.46
CA MET A 96 -5.65 17.34 8.63
C MET A 96 -4.26 16.70 8.62
N GLN A 97 -4.18 15.40 8.36
CA GLN A 97 -2.92 14.65 8.28
C GLN A 97 -2.08 15.09 7.08
N ARG A 98 -2.71 15.39 5.94
CA ARG A 98 -2.01 15.96 4.77
C ARG A 98 -1.40 17.33 5.10
N LYS A 99 -2.16 18.19 5.77
CA LYS A 99 -1.70 19.53 6.18
C LYS A 99 -0.55 19.42 7.18
N ALA A 100 -0.63 18.46 8.11
CA ALA A 100 0.45 18.17 9.05
C ALA A 100 1.73 17.69 8.34
N GLY A 101 1.62 16.82 7.33
CA GLY A 101 2.75 16.42 6.49
C GLY A 101 3.42 17.60 5.78
N TYR A 102 2.63 18.53 5.23
CA TYR A 102 3.17 19.76 4.67
C TYR A 102 3.86 20.65 5.69
N THR A 103 3.29 20.78 6.90
CA THR A 103 3.95 21.53 7.99
C THR A 103 5.30 20.92 8.33
N VAL A 104 5.39 19.59 8.47
CA VAL A 104 6.66 18.92 8.76
C VAL A 104 7.67 19.16 7.65
N LEU A 105 7.26 19.01 6.38
CA LEU A 105 8.13 19.26 5.23
C LEU A 105 8.65 20.71 5.19
N ASP A 106 7.77 21.69 5.42
CA ASP A 106 8.15 23.10 5.47
C ASP A 106 9.18 23.36 6.59
N LYS A 107 8.99 22.74 7.76
CA LYS A 107 9.93 22.82 8.87
C LYS A 107 11.26 22.14 8.55
N VAL A 108 11.26 21.00 7.86
CA VAL A 108 12.50 20.36 7.38
C VAL A 108 13.28 21.30 6.48
N ILE A 109 12.62 21.98 5.53
CA ILE A 109 13.29 22.88 4.59
C ILE A 109 13.81 24.14 5.30
N ASN A 110 12.98 24.76 6.15
CA ASN A 110 13.26 26.09 6.70
C ASN A 110 14.02 26.07 8.04
N ASN A 111 13.94 24.97 8.80
CA ASN A 111 14.45 24.88 10.16
C ASN A 111 15.42 23.70 10.39
N TYR A 112 16.02 23.13 9.33
CA TYR A 112 16.87 21.93 9.45
C TYR A 112 18.00 22.03 10.48
N SER A 113 18.50 23.23 10.76
CA SER A 113 19.58 23.47 11.72
C SER A 113 19.16 23.33 13.18
N LYS A 114 17.85 23.35 13.47
CA LYS A 114 17.30 23.23 14.81
C LYS A 114 17.04 21.76 15.13
N HIS A 115 17.50 21.30 16.30
CA HIS A 115 17.38 19.91 16.75
C HIS A 115 15.96 19.33 16.55
N ASP A 116 14.93 20.08 16.96
CA ASP A 116 13.54 19.61 16.90
C ASP A 116 12.74 20.17 15.73
N LEU A 117 13.39 20.74 14.70
CA LEU A 117 12.72 21.41 13.57
C LEU A 117 11.76 22.55 13.96
N SER A 118 11.74 22.95 15.25
CA SER A 118 10.68 23.75 15.87
C SER A 118 9.28 23.12 15.77
N ILE A 119 9.19 21.80 15.97
CA ILE A 119 7.94 21.03 16.07
C ILE A 119 7.79 20.57 17.53
N GLU A 120 6.75 21.07 18.19
CA GLU A 120 6.48 20.82 19.61
C GLU A 120 5.03 20.36 19.82
N GLY A 121 4.74 19.81 21.00
CA GLY A 121 3.39 19.40 21.39
C GLY A 121 3.08 17.93 21.10
N GLN A 122 1.80 17.63 20.84
CA GLN A 122 1.28 16.26 20.64
C GLN A 122 0.34 16.18 19.41
N GLY A 123 0.46 17.16 18.51
CA GLY A 123 -0.36 17.24 17.30
C GLY A 123 0.02 16.22 16.22
N PRO A 124 -0.77 16.13 15.13
CA PRO A 124 -0.48 15.25 14.00
C PRO A 124 0.90 15.48 13.35
N ASP A 125 1.36 16.73 13.31
CA ASP A 125 2.69 17.12 12.83
C ASP A 125 3.80 16.63 13.76
N TYR A 126 3.62 16.77 15.08
CA TYR A 126 4.54 16.18 16.06
C TYR A 126 4.60 14.66 15.94
N LEU A 127 3.48 13.98 15.74
CA LEU A 127 3.48 12.52 15.56
C LEU A 127 4.24 12.10 14.29
N ILE A 128 4.08 12.82 13.18
CA ILE A 128 4.87 12.57 11.96
C ILE A 128 6.36 12.83 12.24
N TYR A 129 6.70 13.97 12.84
CA TYR A 129 8.08 14.29 13.23
C TYR A 129 8.69 13.20 14.11
N ALA A 130 7.98 12.79 15.17
CA ALA A 130 8.48 11.82 16.11
C ALA A 130 8.68 10.45 15.46
N THR A 131 7.76 10.02 14.60
CA THR A 131 7.80 8.70 13.96
C THR A 131 8.77 8.60 12.78
N VAL A 132 9.14 9.73 12.16
CA VAL A 132 10.12 9.76 11.07
C VAL A 132 11.53 10.07 11.57
N PHE A 133 11.69 11.06 12.45
CA PHE A 133 13.00 11.56 12.87
C PHE A 133 13.40 11.05 14.27
N LYS A 134 12.62 11.43 15.29
CA LYS A 134 12.98 11.21 16.71
C LYS A 134 13.12 9.73 17.06
N ASN A 135 12.14 8.91 16.71
CA ASN A 135 12.11 7.49 17.07
C ASN A 135 13.04 6.64 16.21
N ASN A 136 13.45 7.14 15.04
CA ASN A 136 14.42 6.50 14.16
C ASN A 136 15.86 6.98 14.43
N ASN A 137 16.09 7.83 15.42
CA ASN A 137 17.38 8.48 15.68
C ASN A 137 17.99 9.09 14.40
N PHE A 138 17.14 9.70 13.56
CA PHE A 138 17.54 10.28 12.29
C PHE A 138 17.74 11.78 12.46
N ASP A 139 19.01 12.19 12.53
CA ASP A 139 19.41 13.59 12.60
C ASP A 139 19.68 14.15 11.20
N ILE A 140 18.82 15.04 10.74
CA ILE A 140 18.95 15.69 9.43
C ILE A 140 20.19 16.59 9.29
N ARG A 141 20.84 16.92 10.42
CA ARG A 141 22.08 17.72 10.44
C ARG A 141 23.31 16.85 10.26
N ASP A 142 23.17 15.55 10.46
CA ASP A 142 24.23 14.56 10.27
C ASP A 142 23.73 13.44 9.35
N LEU A 143 23.73 13.74 8.05
CA LEU A 143 23.29 12.82 7.02
C LEU A 143 24.36 11.79 6.63
N ASP A 144 25.57 11.90 7.17
CA ASP A 144 26.66 10.96 6.90
C ASP A 144 26.67 9.81 7.93
N ASN A 145 26.15 10.02 9.13
CA ASN A 145 26.06 8.99 10.18
C ASN A 145 24.62 8.47 10.41
N ILE A 146 23.94 8.08 9.33
CA ILE A 146 22.60 7.49 9.42
C ILE A 146 22.68 6.05 9.96
N SER A 147 21.99 5.80 11.08
CA SER A 147 21.96 4.51 11.76
C SER A 147 21.13 3.44 11.01
N SER A 148 19.95 3.81 10.50
CA SER A 148 19.09 2.93 9.69
C SER A 148 19.76 2.62 8.35
N ILE A 149 19.88 1.34 8.02
CA ILE A 149 20.42 0.89 6.73
C ILE A 149 19.50 1.30 5.58
N GLU A 150 18.18 1.24 5.79
CA GLU A 150 17.15 1.60 4.82
C GLU A 150 17.28 3.07 4.40
N LEU A 151 17.38 3.97 5.38
CA LEU A 151 17.55 5.41 5.13
C LEU A 151 18.92 5.75 4.55
N ARG A 152 19.98 5.06 4.98
CA ARG A 152 21.33 5.26 4.45
C ARG A 152 21.43 4.88 2.98
N GLU A 153 20.99 3.68 2.63
CA GLU A 153 20.98 3.17 1.24
C GLU A 153 20.09 4.04 0.34
N LEU A 154 18.96 4.51 0.87
CA LEU A 154 18.09 5.43 0.15
C LEU A 154 18.78 6.76 -0.13
N ARG A 155 19.45 7.35 0.87
CA ARG A 155 20.23 8.58 0.69
C ARG A 155 21.31 8.37 -0.37
N GLU A 156 22.10 7.31 -0.26
CA GLU A 156 23.18 7.01 -1.20
C GLU A 156 22.67 6.96 -2.64
N LYS A 157 21.54 6.29 -2.91
CA LYS A 157 20.93 6.26 -4.24
C LYS A 157 20.42 7.62 -4.72
N LEU A 158 19.82 8.41 -3.83
CA LEU A 158 19.34 9.76 -4.17
C LEU A 158 20.50 10.70 -4.48
N VAL A 159 21.56 10.70 -3.65
CA VAL A 159 22.76 11.52 -3.85
C VAL A 159 23.48 11.09 -5.12
N HIS A 160 23.70 9.80 -5.32
CA HIS A 160 24.32 9.28 -6.54
C HIS A 160 23.55 9.69 -7.80
N TYR A 161 22.21 9.67 -7.75
CA TYR A 161 21.40 10.14 -8.87
C TYR A 161 21.60 11.64 -9.14
N LEU A 162 21.61 12.46 -8.10
CA LEU A 162 21.81 13.91 -8.22
C LEU A 162 23.21 14.27 -8.72
N GLU A 163 24.23 13.55 -8.30
CA GLU A 163 25.62 13.77 -8.73
C GLU A 163 25.88 13.30 -10.16
N SER A 164 25.23 12.19 -10.56
CA SER A 164 25.42 11.60 -11.89
C SER A 164 24.57 12.26 -12.98
N ASN A 165 23.53 13.02 -12.60
CA ASN A 165 22.60 13.65 -13.55
C ASN A 165 22.54 15.16 -13.32
N VAL A 166 23.16 15.92 -14.23
CA VAL A 166 23.16 17.40 -14.20
C VAL A 166 21.76 17.98 -14.42
N ASN A 167 20.90 17.26 -15.14
CA ASN A 167 19.50 17.60 -15.38
C ASN A 167 18.61 16.42 -14.98
N GLY A 168 17.48 16.71 -14.35
CA GLY A 168 16.52 15.69 -13.95
C GLY A 168 15.20 16.31 -13.50
N CYS A 169 14.21 15.47 -13.24
CA CYS A 169 12.91 15.90 -12.74
C CYS A 169 12.57 15.20 -11.42
N LEU A 170 11.68 15.81 -10.64
CA LEU A 170 11.28 15.28 -9.33
C LEU A 170 10.68 13.87 -9.42
N SER A 171 10.05 13.53 -10.56
CA SER A 171 9.51 12.19 -10.79
C SER A 171 10.59 11.12 -10.83
N ASP A 172 11.84 11.44 -11.19
CA ASP A 172 12.93 10.47 -11.18
C ASP A 172 13.33 10.09 -9.75
N LEU A 173 13.43 11.10 -8.87
CA LEU A 173 13.65 10.87 -7.43
C LEU A 173 12.49 10.08 -6.82
N SER A 174 11.26 10.40 -7.22
CA SER A 174 10.07 9.64 -6.80
C SER A 174 10.13 8.19 -7.29
N ALA A 175 10.61 7.94 -8.51
CA ALA A 175 10.78 6.60 -9.03
C ALA A 175 11.84 5.80 -8.25
N ILE A 176 12.92 6.44 -7.78
CA ILE A 176 13.90 5.78 -6.89
C ILE A 176 13.22 5.31 -5.61
N LEU A 177 12.41 6.16 -4.98
CA LEU A 177 11.68 5.83 -3.75
C LEU A 177 10.68 4.67 -3.96
N GLN A 178 10.01 4.61 -5.11
CA GLN A 178 8.94 3.64 -5.39
C GLN A 178 9.44 2.27 -5.86
N ARG A 179 10.64 2.18 -6.44
CA ARG A 179 11.17 0.95 -7.03
C ARG A 179 11.87 0.05 -6.00
N GLU A 180 12.16 -1.17 -6.40
CA GLU A 180 13.05 -2.07 -5.66
C GLU A 180 14.41 -1.38 -5.39
N PRO A 181 14.95 -1.40 -4.16
CA PRO A 181 14.54 -2.20 -3.00
C PRO A 181 13.69 -1.46 -1.94
N PHE A 182 13.13 -0.29 -2.23
CA PHE A 182 12.47 0.57 -1.24
C PHE A 182 10.94 0.52 -1.25
N GLY A 183 10.30 0.47 -2.42
CA GLY A 183 8.85 0.24 -2.50
C GLY A 183 7.96 1.28 -1.82
N ILE A 184 8.42 2.53 -1.64
CA ILE A 184 7.66 3.57 -0.93
C ILE A 184 6.42 3.94 -1.76
N ARG A 185 5.25 3.91 -1.13
CA ARG A 185 3.98 4.17 -1.81
C ARG A 185 3.82 5.66 -2.15
N ALA A 186 3.46 5.96 -3.39
CA ALA A 186 2.97 7.28 -3.78
C ALA A 186 1.58 7.55 -3.17
N LEU A 187 1.41 8.71 -2.53
CA LEU A 187 0.17 9.15 -1.89
C LEU A 187 -0.68 10.03 -2.81
#